data_AF-A0A7K3W9Z2-F1
#
_entry.id   AF-A0A7K3W9Z2-F1
#
_cell.length_a   1.000
_cell.length_b   1.000
_cell.length_c   1.000
_cell.angle_alpha   90.00
_cell.angle_beta   90.00
_cell.angle_gamma   90.00
#
_symmetry.space_group_name_H-M   'P 1'
#
loop_
_entity.id
_entity.type
_entity.pdbx_description
1 polymer ?
#
loop_
_entity_poly.entity_id
_entity_poly.type
_entity_poly.pdbx_seq_one_letter_code
_entity_poly.pdbx_strand_id
1 'polypeptide(L)'
;RAGRALEHLPAVAAAFAAGTITAEQVTVVVPVTTPERLTAAAQQGVDLAEVDAVLADTAASRPPVPLARVVGHYLTRLDPDGVEPDPTEGRALTLARHPDGTLTIRGELDCVGGEKLAAALEAIAAAGRVAGDRRTRAQTLGDALVQLADTALASGRLPVLRTVKPHVILTLDLADLAEEGTGPGVADTGFGATLSAARARWLACDATLTRLVL
;
A
#
# COMPACT_ATOMS: atom_id res chain seq x y z
N ARG A 1 0.43 24.38 -18.46
CA ARG A 1 -0.88 24.05 -17.85
C ARG A 1 -1.52 25.28 -17.23
N ALA A 2 -0.83 26.02 -16.34
CA ALA A 2 -1.34 27.26 -15.74
C ALA A 2 -1.86 28.31 -16.75
N GLY A 3 -1.14 28.57 -17.85
CA GLY A 3 -1.58 29.54 -18.86
C GLY A 3 -2.96 29.27 -19.49
N ARG A 4 -3.30 28.00 -19.76
CA ARG A 4 -4.63 27.64 -20.28
C ARG A 4 -5.72 27.71 -19.22
N ALA A 5 -5.39 27.47 -17.96
CA ALA A 5 -6.36 27.62 -16.87
C ALA A 5 -6.78 29.09 -16.72
N LEU A 6 -5.86 30.03 -16.92
CA LEU A 6 -6.13 31.47 -16.86
C LEU A 6 -7.02 31.98 -18.00
N GLU A 7 -7.10 31.29 -19.14
CA GLU A 7 -8.05 31.61 -20.22
C GLU A 7 -9.51 31.46 -19.76
N HIS A 8 -9.77 30.56 -18.82
CA HIS A 8 -11.10 30.30 -18.26
C HIS A 8 -11.37 31.08 -16.96
N LEU A 9 -10.35 31.70 -16.36
CA LEU A 9 -10.41 32.38 -15.06
C LEU A 9 -9.82 33.81 -15.17
N PRO A 10 -10.50 34.74 -15.86
CA PRO A 10 -10.01 36.09 -16.11
C PRO A 10 -9.70 36.93 -14.85
N ALA A 11 -10.45 36.77 -13.75
CA ALA A 11 -10.20 37.47 -12.49
C ALA A 11 -8.93 36.98 -11.82
N VAL A 12 -8.71 35.65 -11.77
CA VAL A 12 -7.44 35.07 -11.32
C VAL A 12 -6.29 35.51 -12.22
N ALA A 13 -6.49 35.56 -13.53
CA ALA A 13 -5.47 36.01 -14.48
C ALA A 13 -5.06 37.47 -14.23
N ALA A 14 -6.03 38.35 -13.99
CA ALA A 14 -5.79 39.74 -13.66
C ALA A 14 -5.04 39.90 -12.32
N ALA A 15 -5.43 39.14 -11.29
CA ALA A 15 -4.74 39.14 -9.99
C ALA A 15 -3.28 38.66 -10.11
N PHE A 16 -3.03 37.63 -10.93
CA PHE A 16 -1.66 37.15 -11.17
C PHE A 16 -0.82 38.19 -11.91
N ALA A 17 -1.38 38.83 -12.94
CA ALA A 17 -0.72 39.90 -13.68
C ALA A 17 -0.42 41.14 -12.80
N ALA A 18 -1.28 41.42 -11.83
CA ALA A 18 -1.10 42.49 -10.84
C ALA A 18 -0.10 42.13 -9.72
N GLY A 19 0.38 40.87 -9.67
CA GLY A 19 1.29 40.38 -8.63
C GLY A 19 0.64 40.23 -7.25
N THR A 20 -0.69 40.25 -7.16
CA THR A 20 -1.41 40.06 -5.89
C THR A 20 -1.53 38.58 -5.51
N ILE A 21 -1.39 37.68 -6.48
CA ILE A 21 -1.32 36.22 -6.27
C ILE A 21 -0.07 35.62 -6.92
N THR A 22 0.44 34.54 -6.34
CA THR A 22 1.67 33.86 -6.79
C THR A 22 1.40 32.75 -7.81
N ALA A 23 2.44 32.31 -8.52
CA ALA A 23 2.35 31.18 -9.44
C ALA A 23 1.97 29.85 -8.74
N GLU A 24 2.32 29.70 -7.46
CA GLU A 24 1.92 28.57 -6.63
C GLU A 24 0.41 28.60 -6.37
N GLN A 25 -0.15 29.77 -6.04
CA GLN A 25 -1.59 29.95 -5.87
C GLN A 25 -2.36 29.72 -7.19
N VAL A 26 -1.80 30.15 -8.33
CA VAL A 26 -2.36 29.82 -9.65
C VAL A 26 -2.34 28.31 -9.90
N THR A 27 -1.30 27.59 -9.47
CA THR A 27 -1.21 26.14 -9.63
C THR A 27 -2.31 25.42 -8.84
N VAL A 28 -2.69 25.94 -7.67
CA VAL A 28 -3.77 25.39 -6.84
C VAL A 28 -5.14 25.47 -7.53
N VAL A 29 -5.40 26.49 -8.37
CA VAL A 29 -6.69 26.63 -9.07
C VAL A 29 -6.77 25.88 -10.40
N VAL A 30 -5.65 25.45 -10.99
CA VAL A 30 -5.62 24.68 -12.26
C VAL A 30 -6.61 23.51 -12.30
N PRO A 31 -6.82 22.73 -11.22
CA PRO A 31 -7.78 21.63 -11.26
C PRO A 31 -9.23 22.08 -11.48
N VAL A 32 -9.60 23.34 -11.25
CA VAL A 32 -10.97 23.86 -11.49
C VAL A 32 -11.33 23.85 -12.98
N THR A 33 -10.33 24.01 -13.85
CA THR A 33 -10.54 24.25 -15.29
C THR A 33 -10.21 23.03 -16.16
N THR A 34 -10.28 21.81 -15.63
CA THR A 34 -10.13 20.62 -16.51
C THR A 34 -11.36 20.51 -17.43
N PRO A 35 -11.24 19.99 -18.66
CA PRO A 35 -12.36 19.89 -19.60
C PRO A 35 -13.59 19.18 -18.99
N GLU A 36 -13.36 18.13 -18.21
CA GLU A 36 -14.38 17.34 -17.54
C GLU A 36 -15.15 18.20 -16.52
N ARG A 37 -14.43 19.01 -15.75
CA ARG A 37 -15.00 19.86 -14.68
C ARG A 37 -15.69 21.10 -15.24
N LEU A 38 -15.17 21.70 -16.31
CA LEU A 38 -15.86 22.77 -17.04
C LEU A 38 -17.19 22.26 -17.62
N THR A 39 -17.19 21.04 -18.16
CA THR A 39 -18.40 20.40 -18.68
C THR A 39 -19.41 20.11 -17.56
N ALA A 40 -18.95 19.54 -16.43
CA ALA A 40 -19.79 19.29 -15.26
C ALA A 40 -20.38 20.58 -14.67
N ALA A 41 -19.58 21.64 -14.58
CA ALA A 41 -20.01 22.95 -14.09
C ALA A 41 -21.12 23.53 -14.98
N ALA A 42 -20.95 23.47 -16.29
CA ALA A 42 -21.96 23.90 -17.25
C ALA A 42 -23.26 23.10 -17.15
N GLN A 43 -23.18 21.77 -17.00
CA GLN A 43 -24.35 20.90 -16.85
C GLN A 43 -25.12 21.16 -15.55
N GLN A 44 -24.43 21.54 -14.49
CA GLN A 44 -25.01 21.86 -13.18
C GLN A 44 -25.42 23.33 -13.06
N GLY A 45 -25.24 24.15 -14.11
CA GLY A 45 -25.60 25.57 -14.11
C GLY A 45 -24.73 26.43 -13.19
N VAL A 46 -23.49 26.02 -12.92
CA VAL A 46 -22.53 26.77 -12.11
C VAL A 46 -22.03 27.98 -12.90
N ASP A 47 -22.14 29.17 -12.31
CA ASP A 47 -21.56 30.38 -12.88
C ASP A 47 -20.04 30.41 -12.66
N LEU A 48 -19.28 30.07 -13.70
CA LEU A 48 -17.83 30.06 -13.65
C LEU A 48 -17.23 31.46 -13.39
N ALA A 49 -17.91 32.53 -13.78
CA ALA A 49 -17.43 33.89 -13.53
C ALA A 49 -17.53 34.25 -12.04
N GLU A 50 -18.59 33.79 -11.36
CA GLU A 50 -18.72 33.92 -9.90
C GLU A 50 -17.63 33.10 -9.19
N VAL A 51 -17.40 31.86 -9.63
CA VAL A 51 -16.34 30.98 -9.08
C VAL A 51 -14.96 31.63 -9.26
N ASP A 52 -14.66 32.15 -10.45
CA ASP A 52 -13.41 32.84 -10.76
C ASP A 52 -13.18 34.06 -9.85
N ALA A 53 -14.20 34.91 -9.67
CA ALA A 53 -14.13 36.06 -8.79
C ALA A 53 -13.86 35.66 -7.33
N VAL A 54 -14.54 34.63 -6.82
CA VAL A 54 -14.33 34.12 -5.45
C VAL A 54 -12.93 33.54 -5.28
N LEU A 55 -12.42 32.81 -6.27
CA LEU A 55 -11.06 32.24 -6.22
C LEU A 55 -9.99 33.35 -6.24
N ALA A 56 -10.17 34.38 -7.07
CA ALA A 56 -9.27 35.53 -7.14
C ALA A 56 -9.25 36.31 -5.82
N ASP A 57 -10.42 36.59 -5.24
CA ASP A 57 -10.54 37.30 -3.96
C ASP A 57 -9.93 36.48 -2.80
N THR A 58 -10.28 35.18 -2.72
CA THR A 58 -9.73 34.27 -1.70
C THR A 58 -8.21 34.23 -1.77
N ALA A 59 -7.63 34.14 -2.97
CA ALA A 59 -6.19 34.10 -3.17
C ALA A 59 -5.49 35.41 -2.79
N ALA A 60 -6.16 36.56 -2.94
CA ALA A 60 -5.64 37.88 -2.64
C ALA A 60 -5.86 38.34 -1.17
N SER A 61 -6.75 37.69 -0.43
CA SER A 61 -7.15 38.06 0.92
C SER A 61 -6.07 37.90 2.02
N ARG A 62 -6.18 38.66 3.13
CA ARG A 62 -5.39 38.51 4.36
C ARG A 62 -6.29 38.60 5.62
N PRO A 63 -6.12 37.74 6.65
CA PRO A 63 -5.18 36.61 6.72
C PRO A 63 -5.57 35.50 5.73
N PRO A 64 -4.60 34.68 5.29
CA PRO A 64 -4.82 33.75 4.19
C PRO A 64 -5.84 32.67 4.58
N VAL A 65 -6.99 32.66 3.92
CA VAL A 65 -7.83 31.46 3.82
C VAL A 65 -7.03 30.44 3.00
N PRO A 66 -6.96 29.14 3.38
CA PRO A 66 -6.28 28.15 2.57
C PRO A 66 -7.01 28.01 1.23
N LEU A 67 -6.51 28.65 0.16
CA LEU A 67 -7.07 28.58 -1.19
C LEU A 67 -7.30 27.13 -1.63
N ALA A 68 -6.39 26.22 -1.25
CA ALA A 68 -6.53 24.78 -1.48
C ALA A 68 -7.80 24.18 -0.85
N ARG A 69 -8.23 24.68 0.31
CA ARG A 69 -9.48 24.25 0.96
C ARG A 69 -10.71 24.72 0.19
N VAL A 70 -10.70 25.95 -0.32
CA VAL A 70 -11.80 26.51 -1.12
C VAL A 70 -11.92 25.78 -2.45
N VAL A 71 -10.80 25.59 -3.15
CA VAL A 71 -10.75 24.78 -4.37
C VAL A 71 -11.21 23.35 -4.10
N GLY A 72 -10.70 22.70 -3.04
CA GLY A 72 -11.14 21.35 -2.66
C GLY A 72 -12.64 21.28 -2.39
N HIS A 73 -13.19 22.25 -1.65
CA HIS A 73 -14.62 22.32 -1.36
C HIS A 73 -15.46 22.47 -2.63
N TYR A 74 -15.08 23.37 -3.54
CA TYR A 74 -15.73 23.53 -4.84
C TYR A 74 -15.73 22.22 -5.62
N LEU A 75 -14.57 21.56 -5.73
CA LEU A 75 -14.42 20.32 -6.49
C LEU A 75 -15.25 19.17 -5.91
N THR A 76 -15.27 18.99 -4.58
CA THR A 76 -16.12 17.99 -3.93
C THR A 76 -17.61 18.26 -4.11
N ARG A 77 -18.02 19.52 -4.24
CA ARG A 77 -19.44 19.86 -4.49
C ARG A 77 -19.81 19.67 -5.96
N LEU A 78 -18.88 19.95 -6.85
CA LEU A 78 -19.05 19.78 -8.29
C LEU A 78 -19.09 18.29 -8.69
N ASP A 79 -18.29 17.47 -8.03
CA ASP A 79 -18.21 16.03 -8.25
C ASP A 79 -18.12 15.32 -6.89
N PRO A 80 -19.28 15.05 -6.24
CA PRO A 80 -19.33 14.43 -4.93
C PRO A 80 -18.96 12.94 -4.94
N ASP A 81 -19.17 12.27 -6.08
CA ASP A 81 -18.83 10.86 -6.27
C ASP A 81 -17.33 10.72 -6.57
N GLY A 82 -16.74 11.69 -7.28
CA GLY A 82 -15.33 11.68 -7.62
C GLY A 82 -14.98 10.61 -8.65
N VAL A 83 -13.68 10.38 -8.81
CA VAL A 83 -13.19 9.28 -9.66
C VAL A 83 -13.30 7.99 -8.87
N GLU A 84 -13.94 6.98 -9.45
CA GLU A 84 -13.95 5.61 -8.89
C GLU A 84 -12.49 5.16 -8.67
N PRO A 85 -12.10 4.85 -7.43
CA PRO A 85 -10.73 4.48 -7.13
C PRO A 85 -10.42 3.13 -7.80
N ASP A 86 -9.28 3.04 -8.50
CA ASP A 86 -8.80 1.75 -8.99
C ASP A 86 -8.51 0.86 -7.77
N PRO A 87 -9.12 -0.33 -7.66
CA PRO A 87 -8.96 -1.18 -6.50
C PRO A 87 -7.51 -1.65 -6.28
N THR A 88 -6.62 -1.47 -7.24
CA THR A 88 -5.19 -1.80 -7.14
C THR A 88 -4.30 -0.58 -6.96
N GLU A 89 -4.82 0.63 -7.19
CA GLU A 89 -4.07 1.86 -6.97
C GLU A 89 -3.66 1.99 -5.50
N GLY A 90 -2.40 2.39 -5.27
CA GLY A 90 -1.83 2.48 -3.92
C GLY A 90 -1.43 1.13 -3.30
N ARG A 91 -1.51 0.02 -4.03
CA ARG A 91 -1.01 -1.28 -3.58
C ARG A 91 0.31 -1.64 -4.26
N ALA A 92 1.38 -1.76 -3.49
CA ALA A 92 2.68 -2.23 -3.97
C ALA A 92 3.38 -3.06 -2.91
N LEU A 93 4.01 -4.17 -3.31
CA LEU A 93 4.80 -5.01 -2.39
C LEU A 93 6.08 -5.49 -3.08
N THR A 94 7.19 -5.41 -2.35
CA THR A 94 8.51 -5.88 -2.75
C THR A 94 9.05 -6.85 -1.72
N LEU A 95 9.65 -7.94 -2.21
CA LEU A 95 10.24 -8.99 -1.41
C LEU A 95 11.72 -9.09 -1.80
N ALA A 96 12.61 -8.81 -0.86
CA ALA A 96 14.06 -8.86 -1.07
C ALA A 96 14.66 -9.94 -0.17
N ARG A 97 15.25 -10.98 -0.78
CA ARG A 97 15.91 -12.08 -0.06
C ARG A 97 17.36 -11.74 0.21
N HIS A 98 17.81 -12.04 1.43
CA HIS A 98 19.18 -11.87 1.86
C HIS A 98 19.97 -13.19 1.81
N PRO A 99 21.32 -13.13 1.74
CA PRO A 99 22.16 -14.34 1.73
C PRO A 99 21.99 -15.24 2.96
N ASP A 100 21.57 -14.69 4.10
CA ASP A 100 21.30 -15.44 5.33
C ASP A 100 19.92 -16.13 5.36
N GLY A 101 19.21 -16.10 4.22
CA GLY A 101 17.89 -16.69 4.02
C GLY A 101 16.73 -15.82 4.50
N THR A 102 17.00 -14.71 5.22
CA THR A 102 15.94 -13.80 5.66
C THR A 102 15.29 -13.06 4.49
N LEU A 103 14.04 -12.62 4.71
CA LEU A 103 13.25 -11.92 3.70
C LEU A 103 12.85 -10.54 4.23
N THR A 104 13.24 -9.48 3.53
CA THR A 104 12.71 -8.14 3.76
C THR A 104 11.48 -7.91 2.91
N ILE A 105 10.43 -7.41 3.56
CA ILE A 105 9.15 -7.04 2.94
C ILE A 105 9.03 -5.51 3.02
N ARG A 106 8.77 -4.85 1.89
CA ARG A 106 8.45 -3.42 1.84
C ARG A 106 7.29 -3.18 0.90
N GLY A 107 6.35 -2.35 1.29
CA GLY A 107 5.19 -2.07 0.47
C GLY A 107 4.23 -1.07 1.08
N GLU A 108 3.26 -0.69 0.28
CA GLU A 108 2.13 0.15 0.63
C GLU A 108 0.85 -0.59 0.25
N LEU A 109 -0.17 -0.40 1.08
CA LEU A 109 -1.51 -0.90 0.80
C LEU A 109 -2.45 0.30 0.73
N ASP A 110 -3.51 0.16 -0.06
CA ASP A 110 -4.64 1.08 0.01
C ASP A 110 -5.31 1.03 1.39
N CYS A 111 -6.18 1.99 1.68
CA CYS A 111 -6.85 2.08 2.98
C CYS A 111 -7.60 0.79 3.35
N VAL A 112 -8.29 0.18 2.38
CA VAL A 112 -9.05 -1.06 2.60
C VAL A 112 -8.13 -2.25 2.82
N GLY A 113 -7.06 -2.40 2.02
CA GLY A 113 -6.08 -3.46 2.18
C GLY A 113 -5.33 -3.36 3.50
N GLY A 114 -4.97 -2.14 3.91
CA GLY A 114 -4.32 -1.84 5.19
C GLY A 114 -5.17 -2.28 6.38
N GLU A 115 -6.46 -1.90 6.42
CA GLU A 115 -7.39 -2.30 7.48
C GLU A 115 -7.58 -3.83 7.54
N LYS A 116 -7.71 -4.49 6.38
CA LYS A 116 -7.81 -5.97 6.31
C LYS A 116 -6.57 -6.65 6.88
N LEU A 117 -5.38 -6.19 6.50
CA LEU A 117 -4.13 -6.75 7.00
C LEU A 117 -4.01 -6.50 8.51
N ALA A 118 -4.25 -5.27 8.97
CA ALA A 118 -4.19 -4.92 10.39
C ALA A 118 -5.15 -5.78 11.23
N ALA A 119 -6.40 -5.93 10.80
CA ALA A 119 -7.39 -6.76 11.49
C ALA A 119 -6.94 -8.23 11.61
N ALA A 120 -6.41 -8.82 10.52
CA ALA A 120 -5.93 -10.20 10.53
C ALA A 120 -4.74 -10.38 11.47
N LEU A 121 -3.75 -9.48 11.40
CA LEU A 121 -2.55 -9.54 12.23
C LEU A 121 -2.88 -9.31 13.71
N GLU A 122 -3.78 -8.38 14.03
CA GLU A 122 -4.21 -8.13 15.41
C GLU A 122 -4.96 -9.31 16.00
N ALA A 123 -5.83 -9.96 15.23
CA ALA A 123 -6.56 -11.14 15.68
C ALA A 123 -5.60 -12.30 16.04
N ILE A 124 -4.62 -12.57 15.16
CA ILE A 124 -3.62 -13.61 15.38
C ILE A 124 -2.70 -13.25 16.56
N ALA A 125 -2.22 -12.00 16.60
CA ALA A 125 -1.39 -11.51 17.70
C ALA A 125 -2.10 -11.60 19.05
N ALA A 126 -3.40 -11.27 19.10
CA ALA A 126 -4.21 -11.37 20.31
C ALA A 126 -4.40 -12.82 20.77
N ALA A 127 -4.62 -13.75 19.84
CA ALA A 127 -4.76 -15.17 20.16
C ALA A 127 -3.46 -15.79 20.72
N GLY A 128 -2.29 -15.30 20.29
CA GLY A 128 -0.98 -15.77 20.74
C GLY A 128 -0.44 -15.12 22.01
N ARG A 129 -1.24 -14.31 22.73
CA ARG A 129 -0.79 -13.63 23.96
C ARG A 129 -0.63 -14.63 25.11
N VAL A 130 0.53 -14.56 25.77
CA VAL A 130 0.85 -15.37 26.94
C VAL A 130 1.33 -14.47 28.09
N ALA A 131 1.15 -14.93 29.33
CA ALA A 131 1.65 -14.20 30.49
C ALA A 131 3.18 -14.07 30.43
N GLY A 132 3.69 -12.86 30.65
CA GLY A 132 5.14 -12.59 30.61
C GLY A 132 5.75 -12.56 29.21
N ASP A 133 4.94 -12.38 28.16
CA ASP A 133 5.46 -12.20 26.80
C ASP A 133 6.42 -10.99 26.73
N ARG A 134 7.66 -11.27 26.30
CA ARG A 134 8.75 -10.29 26.17
C ARG A 134 8.95 -9.81 24.74
N ARG A 135 8.18 -10.33 23.78
CA ARG A 135 8.28 -9.92 22.39
C ARG A 135 7.86 -8.46 22.25
N THR A 136 8.61 -7.73 21.45
CA THR A 136 8.21 -6.39 21.03
C THR A 136 6.96 -6.45 20.15
N ARG A 137 6.28 -5.30 20.00
CA ARG A 137 5.15 -5.19 19.08
C ARG A 137 5.52 -5.61 17.65
N ALA A 138 6.71 -5.20 17.19
CA ALA A 138 7.22 -5.55 15.87
C ALA A 138 7.44 -7.06 15.70
N GLN A 139 8.04 -7.73 16.69
CA GLN A 139 8.20 -9.19 16.69
C GLN A 139 6.84 -9.90 16.67
N THR A 140 5.88 -9.43 17.48
CA THR A 140 4.53 -10.01 17.53
C THR A 140 3.80 -9.88 16.19
N LEU A 141 3.93 -8.74 15.49
CA LEU A 141 3.38 -8.57 14.15
C LEU A 141 4.07 -9.45 13.11
N GLY A 142 5.40 -9.60 13.22
CA GLY A 142 6.16 -10.51 12.37
C GLY A 142 5.69 -11.95 12.51
N ASP A 143 5.56 -12.44 13.74
CA ASP A 143 5.04 -13.78 14.04
C ASP A 143 3.61 -13.96 13.51
N ALA A 144 2.75 -12.96 13.71
CA ALA A 144 1.37 -13.00 13.23
C ALA A 144 1.28 -13.05 11.69
N LEU A 145 2.19 -12.38 10.97
CA LEU A 145 2.25 -12.42 9.52
C LEU A 145 2.68 -13.81 9.00
N VAL A 146 3.66 -14.44 9.67
CA VAL A 146 4.07 -15.82 9.35
C VAL A 146 2.91 -16.79 9.61
N GLN A 147 2.27 -16.69 10.77
CA GLN A 147 1.12 -17.54 11.12
C GLN A 147 -0.07 -17.35 10.16
N LEU A 148 -0.29 -16.13 9.65
CA LEU A 148 -1.30 -15.87 8.63
C LEU A 148 -1.01 -16.65 7.34
N ALA A 149 0.26 -16.64 6.90
CA ALA A 149 0.71 -17.41 5.74
C ALA A 149 0.56 -18.93 5.96
N ASP A 150 0.98 -19.42 7.13
CA ASP A 150 0.85 -20.84 7.50
C ASP A 150 -0.61 -21.29 7.49
N THR A 151 -1.50 -20.50 8.10
CA THR A 151 -2.94 -20.77 8.12
C THR A 151 -3.52 -20.80 6.71
N ALA A 152 -3.11 -19.87 5.85
CA ALA A 152 -3.56 -19.81 4.46
C ALA A 152 -3.09 -21.03 3.65
N LEU A 153 -1.82 -21.42 3.78
CA LEU A 153 -1.24 -22.61 3.14
C LEU A 153 -1.93 -23.89 3.63
N ALA A 154 -2.04 -24.06 4.94
CA ALA A 154 -2.66 -25.24 5.56
C ALA A 154 -4.15 -25.37 5.24
N SER A 155 -4.87 -24.25 5.05
CA SER A 155 -6.28 -24.27 4.66
C SER A 155 -6.52 -24.93 3.30
N GLY A 156 -5.50 -24.97 2.43
CA GLY A 156 -5.60 -25.46 1.07
C GLY A 156 -6.57 -24.65 0.18
N ARG A 157 -6.96 -23.44 0.61
CA ARG A 157 -7.87 -22.54 -0.11
C ARG A 157 -7.14 -21.50 -0.97
N LEU A 158 -5.82 -21.45 -0.90
CA LEU A 158 -5.03 -20.64 -1.83
C LEU A 158 -5.17 -21.19 -3.26
N PRO A 159 -5.18 -20.31 -4.28
CA PRO A 159 -5.18 -20.74 -5.68
C PRO A 159 -4.02 -21.71 -5.97
N VAL A 160 -4.30 -22.69 -6.83
CA VAL A 160 -3.30 -23.69 -7.25
C VAL A 160 -2.19 -22.99 -8.02
N LEU A 161 -0.93 -23.25 -7.65
CA LEU A 161 0.22 -22.85 -8.43
C LEU A 161 0.54 -23.96 -9.44
N ARG A 162 0.19 -23.72 -10.70
CA ARG A 162 0.27 -24.71 -11.79
C ARG A 162 -0.60 -25.94 -11.50
N THR A 163 0.01 -27.03 -11.04
CA THR A 163 -0.64 -28.33 -10.82
C THR A 163 -0.73 -28.74 -9.35
N VAL A 164 -0.17 -27.95 -8.43
CA VAL A 164 -0.07 -28.31 -7.00
C VAL A 164 -0.55 -27.18 -6.09
N LYS A 165 -1.06 -27.55 -4.90
CA LYS A 165 -1.31 -26.58 -3.84
C LYS A 165 0.02 -25.88 -3.48
N PRO A 166 0.02 -24.55 -3.26
CA PRO A 166 1.22 -23.86 -2.81
C PRO A 166 1.78 -24.50 -1.54
N HIS A 167 3.08 -24.82 -1.53
CA HIS A 167 3.79 -25.39 -0.40
C HIS A 167 5.25 -24.96 -0.42
N VAL A 168 5.92 -25.09 0.72
CA VAL A 168 7.37 -24.86 0.83
C VAL A 168 8.08 -26.17 0.51
N ILE A 169 8.98 -26.15 -0.47
CA ILE A 169 9.89 -27.27 -0.77
C ILE A 169 11.19 -27.03 -0.03
N LEU A 170 11.72 -28.08 0.58
CA LEU A 170 12.98 -28.10 1.32
C LEU A 170 13.76 -29.36 0.91
N THR A 171 15.05 -29.20 0.60
CA THR A 171 15.97 -30.31 0.32
C THR A 171 17.13 -30.23 1.30
N LEU A 172 17.46 -31.34 1.96
CA LEU A 172 18.59 -31.47 2.88
C LEU A 172 19.10 -32.91 2.90
N ASP A 173 20.34 -33.13 3.35
CA ASP A 173 20.87 -34.48 3.57
C ASP A 173 20.09 -35.20 4.70
N LEU A 174 19.97 -36.51 4.58
CA LEU A 174 19.32 -37.34 5.59
C LEU A 174 20.03 -37.26 6.95
N ALA A 175 21.37 -37.17 6.96
CA ALA A 175 22.14 -37.03 8.20
C ALA A 175 21.78 -35.71 8.91
N ASP A 176 21.70 -34.60 8.17
CA ASP A 176 21.32 -33.29 8.71
C ASP A 176 19.87 -33.25 9.22
N LEU A 177 18.97 -34.04 8.63
CA LEU A 177 17.61 -34.19 9.12
C LEU A 177 17.56 -34.99 10.44
N ALA A 178 18.37 -36.05 10.55
CA ALA A 178 18.34 -37.00 11.67
C ALA A 178 19.12 -36.52 12.91
N GLU A 179 20.15 -35.70 12.75
CA GLU A 179 21.01 -35.24 13.84
C GLU A 179 20.48 -33.98 14.54
N GLU A 180 20.66 -33.87 15.86
CA GLU A 180 20.20 -32.72 16.66
C GLU A 180 21.08 -31.44 16.49
N GLY A 181 22.15 -31.51 15.70
CA GLY A 181 23.06 -30.39 15.45
C GLY A 181 22.43 -29.24 14.65
N THR A 182 22.91 -28.01 14.84
CA THR A 182 22.39 -26.83 14.12
C THR A 182 22.61 -26.93 12.61
N GLY A 183 23.73 -27.52 12.16
CA GLY A 183 24.08 -27.72 10.74
C GLY A 183 23.89 -26.45 9.91
N PRO A 184 24.79 -25.45 9.97
CA PRO A 184 24.57 -24.19 9.26
C PRO A 184 24.63 -24.39 7.75
N GLY A 185 23.61 -23.90 7.02
CA GLY A 185 23.64 -23.78 5.56
C GLY A 185 23.47 -25.08 4.77
N VAL A 186 22.78 -26.08 5.34
CA VAL A 186 22.70 -27.43 4.77
C VAL A 186 21.38 -27.74 4.05
N ALA A 187 20.42 -26.83 4.07
CA ALA A 187 19.11 -27.07 3.50
C ALA A 187 18.67 -25.94 2.55
N ASP A 188 18.29 -26.29 1.32
CA ASP A 188 17.83 -25.34 0.31
C ASP A 188 16.32 -25.39 0.16
N THR A 189 15.70 -24.21 0.01
CA THR A 189 14.26 -24.08 -0.19
C THR A 189 13.90 -23.76 -1.64
N GLY A 190 12.69 -24.13 -2.06
CA GLY A 190 12.21 -23.91 -3.43
C GLY A 190 12.13 -22.44 -3.89
N PHE A 191 12.20 -21.48 -2.95
CA PHE A 191 12.24 -20.05 -3.24
C PHE A 191 13.64 -19.43 -3.04
N GLY A 192 14.69 -20.26 -2.92
CA GLY A 192 16.10 -19.85 -2.94
C GLY A 192 16.66 -19.36 -1.61
N ALA A 193 16.04 -19.69 -0.47
CA ALA A 193 16.67 -19.50 0.84
C ALA A 193 17.45 -20.75 1.26
N THR A 194 18.64 -20.56 1.82
CA THR A 194 19.42 -21.60 2.47
C THR A 194 19.22 -21.50 3.99
N LEU A 195 18.87 -22.62 4.62
CA LEU A 195 18.52 -22.74 6.02
C LEU A 195 19.55 -23.59 6.78
N SER A 196 19.63 -23.39 8.09
CA SER A 196 20.28 -24.35 8.97
C SER A 196 19.42 -25.61 9.14
N ALA A 197 20.03 -26.74 9.48
CA ALA A 197 19.34 -28.00 9.77
C ALA A 197 18.25 -27.81 10.85
N ALA A 198 18.53 -26.99 11.86
CA ALA A 198 17.54 -26.67 12.90
C ALA A 198 16.28 -25.98 12.35
N ARG A 199 16.43 -24.98 11.47
CA ARG A 199 15.28 -24.29 10.83
C ARG A 199 14.59 -25.19 9.80
N ALA A 200 15.36 -26.03 9.12
CA ALA A 200 14.86 -27.03 8.19
C ALA A 200 13.94 -28.04 8.89
N ARG A 201 14.32 -28.49 10.10
CA ARG A 201 13.51 -29.38 10.93
C ARG A 201 12.18 -28.75 11.38
N TRP A 202 12.11 -27.44 11.58
CA TRP A 202 10.83 -26.77 11.90
C TRP A 202 9.81 -26.93 10.77
N LEU A 203 10.25 -26.80 9.51
CA LEU A 203 9.41 -27.06 8.34
C LEU A 203 9.09 -28.55 8.17
N ALA A 204 10.00 -29.43 8.58
CA ALA A 204 9.84 -30.87 8.45
C ALA A 204 8.79 -31.47 9.41
N CYS A 205 8.43 -30.79 10.50
CA CYS A 205 7.49 -31.30 11.52
C CYS A 205 6.11 -31.69 10.96
N ASP A 206 5.65 -31.06 9.88
CA ASP A 206 4.38 -31.37 9.20
C ASP A 206 4.58 -31.58 7.68
N ALA A 207 5.77 -32.03 7.28
CA ALA A 207 6.10 -32.21 5.87
C ALA A 207 5.76 -33.60 5.35
N THR A 208 5.37 -33.67 4.08
CA THR A 208 5.41 -34.93 3.33
C THR A 208 6.84 -35.20 2.89
N LEU A 209 7.48 -36.22 3.46
CA LEU A 209 8.88 -36.57 3.16
C LEU A 209 8.98 -37.44 1.90
N THR A 210 9.83 -37.02 0.95
CA THR A 210 10.21 -37.82 -0.21
C THR A 210 11.71 -38.08 -0.16
N ARG A 211 12.11 -39.35 -0.12
CA ARG A 211 13.53 -39.74 -0.11
C ARG A 211 14.07 -39.78 -1.53
N LEU A 212 15.08 -38.95 -1.80
CA LEU A 212 15.88 -39.01 -3.02
C LEU A 212 17.12 -39.88 -2.76
N VAL A 213 17.40 -40.84 -3.64
CA VAL A 213 18.61 -41.65 -3.60
C VAL A 213 19.41 -41.31 -4.85
N LEU A 214 20.60 -40.73 -4.64
CA LEU A 214 21.54 -40.33 -5.69
C LEU A 214 22.65 -41.36 -5.85
#